data_AF-A0A5B8J6N5-F1
#
_entry.id   AF-A0A5B8J6N5-F1
#
_cell.length_a   1.000
_cell.length_b   1.000
_cell.length_c   1.000
_cell.angle_alpha   90.00
_cell.angle_beta   90.00
_cell.angle_gamma   90.00
#
_symmetry.space_group_name_H-M   'P 1'
#
loop_
_entity.id
_entity.type
_entity.pdbx_description
1 polymer ?
#
loop_
_entity_poly.entity_id
_entity_poly.type
_entity_poly.pdbx_seq_one_letter_code
_entity_poly.pdbx_strand_id
1 'polypeptide(L)' 'MELTRIAGGPCSPGDDDCGNGDCPTVYATPDPGLLAVQGYDVVHPVPDGESVVLIPENVLKEAARARGWF' A
#
# COMPACT_ATOMS: atom_id res chain seq x y z
N MET A 1 -8.02 -6.02 -13.16
CA MET A 1 -7.64 -4.60 -12.96
C MET A 1 -6.13 -4.51 -13.08
N GLU A 2 -5.62 -3.57 -13.86
CA GLU A 2 -4.18 -3.31 -13.95
C GLU A 2 -3.79 -2.32 -12.84
N LEU A 3 -2.78 -2.67 -12.05
CA LEU A 3 -2.34 -1.90 -10.88
C LEU A 3 -0.88 -1.49 -11.04
N THR A 4 -0.61 -0.20 -10.89
CA THR A 4 0.75 0.34 -10.97
C THR A 4 1.27 0.61 -9.58
N ARG A 5 2.34 -0.07 -9.16
CA ARG A 5 2.94 0.14 -7.83
C ARG A 5 3.47 1.56 -7.70
N ILE A 6 3.12 2.23 -6.61
CA ILE A 6 3.57 3.59 -6.28
C ILE A 6 4.62 3.54 -5.14
N ALA A 7 4.38 2.74 -4.11
CA ALA A 7 5.27 2.57 -2.96
C ALA A 7 5.13 1.18 -2.34
N GLY A 8 6.13 0.76 -1.57
CA GLY A 8 6.25 -0.61 -1.05
C GLY A 8 6.73 -1.60 -2.10
N GLY A 9 6.35 -2.87 -1.96
CA GLY A 9 6.72 -3.95 -2.88
C GLY A 9 7.80 -4.89 -2.33
N PRO A 10 8.28 -5.83 -3.15
CA PRO A 10 9.23 -6.84 -2.72
C PRO A 10 10.56 -6.20 -2.34
N CYS A 11 11.06 -6.66 -1.21
CA CYS A 11 12.34 -6.31 -0.64
C CYS A 11 13.49 -6.60 -1.60
N SER A 12 14.35 -5.61 -1.87
CA SER A 12 15.64 -5.86 -2.52
C SER A 12 16.71 -6.18 -1.46
N PRO A 13 17.70 -7.04 -1.76
CA PRO A 13 18.83 -7.25 -0.84
C PRO A 13 19.55 -5.92 -0.61
N GLY A 14 19.52 -5.42 0.62
CA GLY A 14 20.10 -4.13 1.01
C GLY A 14 19.10 -3.09 1.51
N ASP A 15 17.79 -3.35 1.39
CA ASP A 15 16.76 -2.55 2.04
C ASP A 15 16.55 -3.05 3.48
N ASP A 16 16.90 -2.21 4.44
CA ASP A 16 16.95 -2.45 5.89
C ASP A 16 15.55 -2.66 6.52
N ASP A 17 14.48 -2.33 5.82
CA ASP A 17 13.08 -2.43 6.30
C ASP A 17 12.34 -3.70 5.84
N CYS A 18 13.08 -4.70 5.39
CA CYS A 18 12.52 -5.73 4.53
C CYS A 18 12.98 -7.15 4.92
N GLY A 19 12.86 -7.44 6.22
CA GLY A 19 13.51 -8.59 6.87
C GLY A 19 12.84 -9.96 6.68
N ASN A 20 11.59 -10.05 6.22
CA ASN A 20 10.88 -11.36 6.14
C ASN A 20 9.89 -11.50 4.95
N GLY A 21 10.05 -10.74 3.87
CA GLY A 21 9.52 -11.12 2.55
C GLY A 21 8.12 -10.65 2.14
N ASP A 22 7.29 -10.12 3.04
CA ASP A 22 5.95 -9.62 2.67
C ASP A 22 5.74 -8.19 3.18
N CYS A 23 6.10 -7.19 2.36
CA CYS A 23 5.84 -5.79 2.66
C CYS A 23 4.52 -5.32 2.00
N PRO A 24 3.63 -4.65 2.76
CA PRO A 24 2.46 -3.95 2.21
C PRO A 24 2.82 -2.98 1.08
N THR A 25 1.89 -2.79 0.13
CA THR A 25 2.14 -2.06 -1.13
C THR A 25 0.96 -1.15 -1.49
N VAL A 26 1.25 0.05 -2.00
CA VAL A 26 0.23 0.98 -2.53
C VAL A 26 0.31 1.04 -4.05
N TYR A 27 -0.84 0.98 -4.70
CA TYR A 27 -0.97 0.98 -6.16
C TYR A 27 -1.89 2.09 -6.67
N ALA A 28 -1.51 2.70 -7.79
CA ALA A 28 -2.40 3.46 -8.64
C ALA A 28 -3.34 2.50 -9.36
N THR A 29 -4.60 2.89 -9.44
CA THR A 29 -5.62 2.18 -10.22
C THR A 29 -5.96 2.98 -11.48
N PRO A 30 -6.64 2.36 -12.46
CA PRO A 30 -7.19 3.08 -13.60
C PRO A 30 -8.28 4.09 -13.22
N ASP A 31 -8.89 3.93 -12.04
CA ASP A 31 -9.98 4.76 -11.56
C ASP A 31 -9.42 6.03 -10.88
N PRO A 32 -9.69 7.23 -11.41
CA PRO A 32 -9.14 8.46 -10.87
C PRO A 32 -9.57 8.69 -9.41
N GLY A 33 -8.60 8.99 -8.55
CA GLY A 33 -8.84 9.26 -7.13
C GLY A 33 -8.90 8.02 -6.25
N LEU A 34 -8.80 6.80 -6.81
CA LEU A 34 -8.76 5.56 -6.07
C LEU A 34 -7.36 4.95 -6.07
N LEU A 35 -6.93 4.51 -4.88
CA LEU A 35 -5.71 3.73 -4.68
C LEU A 35 -6.10 2.35 -4.19
N ALA A 36 -5.39 1.33 -4.66
CA ALA A 36 -5.46 -0.01 -4.09
C ALA A 36 -4.33 -0.16 -3.07
N VAL A 37 -4.63 -0.73 -1.90
CA VAL A 37 -3.69 -0.86 -0.79
C VAL A 37 -3.65 -2.32 -0.33
N GLN A 38 -2.48 -2.94 -0.42
CA GLN A 38 -2.19 -4.21 0.21
C GLN A 38 -1.77 -3.95 1.65
N GLY A 39 -2.27 -4.75 2.59
CA GLY A 39 -1.92 -4.69 4.00
C GLY A 39 -2.38 -5.94 4.73
N TYR A 40 -2.37 -5.90 6.06
CA TYR A 40 -2.87 -6.99 6.91
C TYR A 40 -4.29 -6.68 7.35
N ASP A 41 -5.23 -7.60 7.16
CA ASP A 41 -6.63 -7.38 7.56
C ASP A 41 -6.79 -7.12 9.06
N VAL A 42 -7.72 -6.22 9.39
CA VAL A 42 -8.16 -5.93 10.75
C VAL A 42 -9.62 -6.25 10.89
N VAL A 43 -9.99 -6.95 11.96
CA VAL A 43 -11.40 -7.13 12.31
C VAL A 43 -11.97 -5.81 12.81
N HIS A 44 -12.62 -5.07 11.91
CA HIS A 44 -13.28 -3.80 12.20
C HIS A 44 -14.65 -3.76 11.49
N PRO A 45 -15.72 -3.28 12.14
CA PRO A 45 -17.02 -3.13 11.49
C PRO A 45 -16.94 -2.11 10.34
N VAL A 46 -17.25 -2.55 9.12
CA VAL A 46 -17.33 -1.72 7.91
C VAL A 46 -18.54 -2.15 7.05
N PRO A 47 -19.02 -1.29 6.13
CA PRO A 47 -20.05 -1.64 5.16
C PRO A 47 -19.69 -2.84 4.28
N ASP A 48 -20.71 -3.42 3.66
CA ASP A 48 -20.55 -4.57 2.76
C ASP A 48 -19.64 -4.23 1.58
N GLY A 49 -18.61 -5.06 1.38
CA GLY A 49 -17.63 -4.89 0.31
C GLY A 49 -16.42 -4.01 0.66
N GLU A 50 -16.33 -3.50 1.88
CA GLU A 50 -15.17 -2.76 2.37
C GLU A 50 -14.26 -3.62 3.27
N SER A 51 -12.98 -3.26 3.36
CA SER A 51 -11.99 -3.89 4.23
C SER A 51 -11.12 -2.84 4.92
N VAL A 52 -10.74 -3.09 6.17
CA VAL A 52 -9.71 -2.30 6.87
C VAL A 52 -8.43 -3.11 6.92
N VAL A 53 -7.34 -2.51 6.44
CA VAL A 53 -6.01 -3.13 6.44
C VAL A 53 -4.98 -2.27 7.17
N LEU A 54 -3.99 -2.92 7.78
CA LEU A 54 -2.79 -2.28 8.32
C LEU A 54 -1.72 -2.20 7.25
N ILE A 55 -1.14 -1.01 7.11
CA ILE A 55 0.00 -0.72 6.26
C ILE A 55 1.00 0.14 7.07
N PRO A 56 2.32 -0.06 6.93
CA PRO A 56 3.30 0.81 7.56
C PRO A 56 3.13 2.27 7.13
N GLU A 57 3.20 3.18 8.09
CA GLU A 57 2.97 4.61 7.87
C GLU A 57 3.96 5.20 6.85
N ASN A 58 5.22 4.77 6.88
CA ASN A 58 6.26 5.18 5.93
C ASN A 58 5.88 4.82 4.48
N VAL A 59 5.31 3.63 4.23
CA VAL A 59 4.86 3.22 2.90
C VAL A 59 3.78 4.16 2.36
N LEU A 60 2.82 4.56 3.21
CA LEU A 60 1.77 5.51 2.81
C LEU A 60 2.34 6.91 2.54
N LYS A 61 3.29 7.38 3.36
CA LYS A 61 3.98 8.66 3.16
C LYS A 61 4.77 8.68 1.85
N GLU A 62 5.51 7.62 1.55
CA GLU A 62 6.23 7.52 0.28
C GLU A 62 5.27 7.48 -0.92
N ALA A 63 4.12 6.80 -0.79
CA ALA A 63 3.09 6.84 -1.83
C ALA A 63 2.58 8.27 -2.09
N ALA A 64 2.28 9.01 -1.02
CA ALA A 64 1.83 10.40 -1.12
C ALA A 64 2.89 11.31 -1.77
N ARG A 65 4.18 11.13 -1.42
CA ARG A 65 5.31 11.83 -2.07
C ARG A 65 5.41 11.48 -3.56
N ALA A 66 5.33 10.21 -3.92
CA ALA A 66 5.39 9.78 -5.32
C ALA A 66 4.20 10.29 -6.16
N ARG A 67 3.08 10.65 -5.52
CA ARG A 67 1.92 11.29 -6.14
C ARG A 67 2.01 12.82 -6.22
N GLY A 68 3.05 13.44 -5.65
CA GLY A 68 3.23 14.89 -5.63
C GLY A 68 2.26 15.61 -4.69
N TRP A 69 1.87 14.96 -3.59
CA TRP A 69 1.00 15.56 -2.56
C TRP A 69 1.75 16.39 -1.52
N PHE A 70 3.09 16.48 -1.65
CA PHE A 70 3.99 17.27 -0.82
C PHE A 70 4.84 18.18 -1.72
#